data_AF-A0A9P5X5Z0-F1
#
_entry.id   AF-A0A9P5X5Z0-F1
#
_cell.length_a   1.000
_cell.length_b   1.000
_cell.length_c   1.000
_cell.angle_alpha   90.00
_cell.angle_beta   90.00
_cell.angle_gamma   90.00
#
_symmetry.space_group_name_H-M   'P 1'
#
loop_
_entity.id
_entity.type
_entity.pdbx_description
1 polymer ?
#
loop_
_entity_poly.entity_id
_entity_poly.type
_entity_poly.pdbx_seq_one_letter_code
_entity_poly.pdbx_strand_id
1 'polypeptide(L)'
;MFVPGITKSSSSSTKLERRKGGGGGGRGGGGGRGGGSSGLGKSSGSSKGGSGSSVKSRPITSSGGLSFGGKSRSASAYGAGGGAASAIPAGMPFAGRLAGGGARGQIFGTRTYGSGYGSAYTNRGVSGRPFPFYFWPIVWGGATFLVVDSYLDARAEYGDVNNSTRPGGPVSVAIFSSPSVNSTFRVVADNDTITSLVSDLSANCSSKFSTNPVPTSTPLDPNATMPRPEQVIQYYRASSISLTLDGYNNSATYAAESTPDSPLPSNVDAALLACLNETIGLAAPLIDSGMALWTPSYINLFGLVWMLWAFLKLS
;
A
#
# COMPACT_ATOMS: atom_id res chain seq x y z
N MET A 1 6.01 36.54 -9.71
CA MET A 1 7.28 37.26 -10.00
C MET A 1 7.65 38.06 -8.76
N PHE A 2 8.82 37.80 -8.20
CA PHE A 2 9.36 38.45 -7.00
C PHE A 2 10.44 39.43 -7.46
N VAL A 3 10.34 40.69 -7.05
CA VAL A 3 11.31 41.75 -7.40
C VAL A 3 12.10 42.10 -6.14
N PRO A 4 13.39 41.73 -6.04
CA PRO A 4 14.22 42.06 -4.88
C PRO A 4 14.66 43.54 -4.93
N GLY A 5 14.43 44.32 -3.86
CA GLY A 5 15.09 45.63 -3.70
C GLY A 5 14.36 46.74 -2.92
N ILE A 6 13.06 46.63 -2.59
CA ILE A 6 12.29 47.78 -2.02
C ILE A 6 11.42 47.41 -0.80
N THR A 7 11.80 46.45 0.03
CA THR A 7 11.07 46.25 1.31
C THR A 7 11.99 45.88 2.45
N LYS A 8 11.95 46.73 3.49
CA LYS A 8 12.74 46.65 4.72
C LYS A 8 12.21 45.51 5.60
N SER A 9 13.14 44.72 6.13
CA SER A 9 12.91 43.72 7.17
C SER A 9 12.39 44.40 8.44
N SER A 10 11.19 44.05 8.89
CA SER A 10 10.74 44.31 10.26
C SER A 10 10.97 43.05 11.11
N SER A 11 12.07 43.07 11.85
CA SER A 11 12.37 42.12 12.92
C SER A 11 11.38 42.32 14.07
N SER A 12 10.38 41.44 14.19
CA SER A 12 9.56 41.33 15.39
C SER A 12 10.06 40.14 16.21
N SER A 13 10.84 40.43 17.26
CA SER A 13 11.20 39.44 18.27
C SER A 13 9.98 39.15 19.15
N THR A 14 9.27 38.06 18.88
CA THR A 14 8.26 37.57 19.82
C THR A 14 8.96 36.74 20.89
N LYS A 15 9.22 37.37 22.03
CA LYS A 15 9.74 36.77 23.26
C LYS A 15 8.71 35.77 23.77
N LEU A 16 8.97 34.47 23.58
CA LEU A 16 8.14 33.40 24.14
C LEU A 16 8.40 33.29 25.64
N GLU A 17 7.38 33.61 26.44
CA GLU A 17 7.38 33.46 27.90
C GLU A 17 7.36 31.98 28.32
N ARG A 18 8.09 31.66 29.39
CA ARG A 18 8.06 30.36 30.06
C ARG A 18 6.79 30.24 30.89
N ARG A 19 5.95 29.23 30.62
CA ARG A 19 4.92 28.81 31.59
C ARG A 19 5.54 27.95 32.69
N LYS A 20 5.18 28.32 33.92
CA LYS A 20 5.56 27.78 35.23
C LYS A 20 4.32 27.10 35.84
N GLY A 21 4.53 25.97 36.53
CA GLY A 21 3.54 25.25 37.36
C GLY A 21 3.36 23.81 36.90
N GLY A 22 3.35 22.76 37.71
CA GLY A 22 3.55 22.45 39.15
C GLY A 22 3.79 20.91 39.19
N GLY A 23 4.46 20.27 40.14
CA GLY A 23 4.43 20.40 41.60
C GLY A 23 3.63 19.23 42.19
N GLY A 24 4.32 18.25 42.80
CA GLY A 24 3.76 17.19 43.67
C GLY A 24 3.83 15.78 43.06
N GLY A 25 4.49 14.75 43.63
CA GLY A 25 4.92 14.50 45.00
C GLY A 25 3.95 13.54 45.70
N GLY A 26 4.29 12.25 45.78
CA GLY A 26 3.50 11.26 46.53
C GLY A 26 4.21 9.91 46.64
N ARG A 27 4.72 9.60 47.85
CA ARG A 27 5.36 8.34 48.28
C ARG A 27 4.34 7.45 48.99
N GLY A 28 4.62 6.14 49.02
CA GLY A 28 4.10 5.15 49.99
C GLY A 28 3.49 3.93 49.30
N GLY A 29 3.75 2.66 49.63
CA GLY A 29 4.47 2.04 50.75
C GLY A 29 3.76 0.72 51.12
N GLY A 30 4.52 -0.36 51.37
CA GLY A 30 4.05 -1.65 51.94
C GLY A 30 3.78 -2.74 50.89
N GLY A 31 4.33 -3.95 50.93
CA GLY A 31 4.95 -4.72 52.02
C GLY A 31 4.03 -5.90 52.39
N GLY A 32 4.37 -7.11 51.95
CA GLY A 32 3.63 -8.33 52.31
C GLY A 32 4.33 -9.59 51.81
N ARG A 33 5.06 -10.26 52.71
CA ARG A 33 5.65 -11.59 52.54
C ARG A 33 4.72 -12.65 53.15
N GLY A 34 4.81 -13.88 52.63
CA GLY A 34 4.27 -15.12 53.20
C GLY A 34 3.48 -15.86 52.13
N GLY A 35 3.66 -17.14 51.84
CA GLY A 35 4.41 -18.25 52.42
C GLY A 35 3.92 -19.48 51.63
N GLY A 36 4.81 -20.42 51.30
CA GLY A 36 4.52 -21.47 50.32
C GLY A 36 3.54 -22.55 50.78
N SER A 37 3.03 -23.34 49.84
CA SER A 37 3.18 -24.80 49.81
C SER A 37 2.38 -25.42 48.65
N SER A 38 3.03 -26.38 47.99
CA SER A 38 2.51 -27.61 47.37
C SER A 38 1.10 -27.64 46.76
N GLY A 39 1.05 -28.10 45.51
CA GLY A 39 0.21 -29.25 45.19
C GLY A 39 -0.80 -29.07 44.07
N LEU A 40 -0.68 -29.99 43.12
CA LEU A 40 -1.76 -30.59 42.35
C LEU A 40 -2.28 -29.78 41.15
N GLY A 41 -1.96 -30.33 39.98
CA GLY A 41 -2.56 -29.95 38.73
C GLY A 41 -4.06 -30.19 38.72
N LYS A 42 -4.75 -29.35 37.94
CA LYS A 42 -6.02 -29.67 37.31
C LYS A 42 -6.12 -28.82 36.04
N SER A 43 -6.13 -29.53 34.93
CA SER A 43 -6.58 -29.10 33.62
C SER A 43 -8.02 -28.59 33.69
N SER A 44 -8.28 -27.36 33.24
CA SER A 44 -9.63 -26.94 32.85
C SER A 44 -9.57 -25.84 31.78
N GLY A 45 -9.78 -26.29 30.54
CA GLY A 45 -10.52 -25.61 29.46
C GLY A 45 -10.35 -24.10 29.32
N SER A 46 -9.31 -23.69 28.58
CA SER A 46 -9.35 -22.42 27.84
C SER A 46 -9.99 -22.69 26.48
N SER A 47 -11.16 -22.09 26.30
CA SER A 47 -11.95 -22.05 25.08
C SER A 47 -11.09 -21.79 23.84
N LYS A 48 -11.19 -22.72 22.89
CA LYS A 48 -10.68 -22.58 21.52
C LYS A 48 -11.40 -21.42 20.85
N GLY A 49 -10.80 -20.23 20.88
CA GLY A 49 -11.10 -19.16 19.94
C GLY A 49 -10.71 -19.64 18.55
N GLY A 50 -11.69 -19.65 17.64
CA GLY A 50 -11.58 -20.25 16.32
C GLY A 50 -10.35 -19.80 15.54
N SER A 51 -9.64 -20.77 15.00
CA SER A 51 -8.64 -20.59 13.95
C SER A 51 -9.32 -20.06 12.69
N GLY A 52 -9.48 -18.73 12.61
CA GLY A 52 -9.56 -18.07 11.32
C GLY A 52 -8.23 -18.36 10.60
N SER A 53 -8.30 -18.89 9.39
CA SER A 53 -7.14 -19.08 8.52
C SER A 53 -6.44 -17.73 8.36
N SER A 54 -5.42 -17.47 9.16
CA SER A 54 -4.55 -16.31 8.96
C SER A 54 -3.70 -16.64 7.74
N VAL A 55 -4.12 -16.13 6.58
CA VAL A 55 -3.31 -16.17 5.37
C VAL A 55 -1.99 -15.48 5.73
N LYS A 56 -0.92 -16.27 5.82
CA LYS A 56 0.40 -15.77 6.18
C LYS A 56 0.88 -14.85 5.06
N SER A 57 1.47 -13.72 5.43
CA SER A 57 2.10 -12.83 4.46
C SER A 57 3.15 -13.60 3.66
N ARG A 58 3.13 -13.42 2.33
CA ARG A 58 4.02 -14.12 1.41
C ARG A 58 4.95 -13.10 0.75
N PRO A 59 6.27 -13.18 0.92
CA PRO A 59 7.19 -12.26 0.26
C PRO A 59 7.08 -12.41 -1.26
N ILE A 60 7.15 -11.28 -1.98
CA ILE A 60 7.24 -11.29 -3.43
C ILE A 60 8.68 -11.03 -3.85
N THR A 61 9.15 -11.77 -4.85
CA THR A 61 10.44 -11.50 -5.49
C THR A 61 10.28 -10.25 -6.34
N SER A 62 11.01 -9.18 -6.02
CA SER A 62 10.96 -7.97 -6.85
C SER A 62 12.09 -7.96 -7.86
N SER A 63 11.74 -7.82 -9.15
CA SER A 63 12.66 -7.70 -10.27
C SER A 63 13.37 -6.34 -10.32
N GLY A 64 12.78 -5.31 -9.72
CA GLY A 64 13.39 -4.00 -9.48
C GLY A 64 13.50 -3.74 -7.99
N GLY A 65 14.70 -3.90 -7.41
CA GLY A 65 14.91 -3.73 -5.98
C GLY A 65 14.30 -2.43 -5.44
N LEU A 66 13.36 -2.53 -4.50
CA LEU A 66 12.73 -1.40 -3.82
C LEU A 66 13.73 -0.82 -2.81
N SER A 67 14.77 -0.16 -3.31
CA SER A 67 15.77 0.51 -2.49
C SER A 67 15.34 1.94 -2.22
N PHE A 68 14.86 2.20 -1.00
CA PHE A 68 14.54 3.56 -0.54
C PHE A 68 15.50 3.92 0.60
N GLY A 69 16.36 4.92 0.37
CA GLY A 69 17.32 5.39 1.39
C GLY A 69 18.45 4.40 1.67
N GLY A 70 18.91 3.65 0.65
CA GLY A 70 19.98 2.66 0.79
C GLY A 70 19.58 1.38 1.53
N LYS A 71 18.29 1.21 1.84
CA LYS A 71 17.73 -0.01 2.45
C LYS A 71 16.83 -0.70 1.44
N SER A 72 17.11 -1.98 1.17
CA SER A 72 16.22 -2.86 0.43
C SER A 72 14.96 -3.11 1.26
N ARG A 73 13.79 -2.81 0.69
CA ARG A 73 12.49 -3.13 1.27
C ARG A 73 11.88 -4.28 0.49
N SER A 74 11.35 -5.28 1.19
CA SER A 74 10.61 -6.39 0.57
C SER A 74 9.12 -6.09 0.59
N ALA A 75 8.44 -6.31 -0.53
CA ALA A 75 6.99 -6.32 -0.57
C ALA A 75 6.45 -7.73 -0.27
N SER A 76 5.27 -7.82 0.33
CA SER A 76 4.61 -9.06 0.67
C SER A 76 3.13 -9.02 0.25
N ALA A 77 2.66 -10.10 -0.35
CA ALA A 77 1.23 -10.35 -0.53
C ALA A 77 0.59 -10.63 0.83
N TYR A 78 -0.64 -10.16 1.04
CA TYR A 78 -1.34 -10.22 2.34
C TYR A 78 -0.63 -9.48 3.50
N GLY A 79 0.43 -8.71 3.21
CA GLY A 79 1.09 -7.85 4.20
C GLY A 79 0.17 -6.76 4.74
N ALA A 80 0.42 -6.28 5.96
CA ALA A 80 -0.36 -5.19 6.53
C ALA A 80 -0.01 -3.84 5.91
N GLY A 81 1.21 -3.71 5.34
CA GLY A 81 1.77 -2.44 4.88
C GLY A 81 2.08 -1.49 6.04
N GLY A 82 2.02 -0.19 5.76
CA GLY A 82 2.17 0.87 6.75
C GLY A 82 3.61 1.37 6.91
N GLY A 83 3.96 1.67 8.17
CA GLY A 83 5.23 2.29 8.53
C GLY A 83 5.22 3.82 8.50
N ALA A 84 6.38 4.41 8.78
CA ALA A 84 6.57 5.84 8.66
C ALA A 84 6.77 6.21 7.18
N ALA A 85 6.04 7.23 6.71
CA ALA A 85 6.36 7.91 5.47
C ALA A 85 7.74 8.58 5.59
N SER A 86 8.55 8.49 4.55
CA SER A 86 9.87 9.11 4.49
C SER A 86 10.08 9.82 3.16
N ALA A 87 10.82 10.93 3.18
CA ALA A 87 11.19 11.63 1.95
C ALA A 87 12.10 10.74 1.09
N ILE A 88 11.88 10.77 -0.22
CA ILE A 88 12.71 10.11 -1.21
C ILE A 88 14.07 10.84 -1.24
N PRO A 89 15.19 10.13 -1.07
CA PRO A 89 16.52 10.73 -1.08
C PRO A 89 16.85 11.45 -2.39
N ALA A 90 17.77 12.41 -2.32
CA ALA A 90 18.37 13.00 -3.50
C ALA A 90 19.07 11.94 -4.36
N GLY A 91 19.05 12.12 -5.69
CA GLY A 91 19.64 11.18 -6.65
C GLY A 91 18.73 10.01 -7.06
N MET A 92 17.53 9.91 -6.49
CA MET A 92 16.49 8.96 -6.91
C MET A 92 15.37 9.67 -7.68
N PRO A 93 14.62 8.96 -8.55
CA PRO A 93 13.39 9.50 -9.13
C PRO A 93 12.45 10.02 -8.03
N PHE A 94 11.86 11.20 -8.26
CA PHE A 94 10.95 11.86 -7.32
C PHE A 94 11.56 12.29 -5.98
N ALA A 95 12.86 12.58 -5.96
CA ALA A 95 13.56 13.14 -4.80
C ALA A 95 12.74 14.25 -4.10
N GLY A 96 12.66 14.18 -2.78
CA GLY A 96 11.90 15.12 -1.93
C GLY A 96 10.43 14.75 -1.70
N ARG A 97 9.82 13.89 -2.52
CA ARG A 97 8.45 13.42 -2.27
C ARG A 97 8.39 12.40 -1.13
N LEU A 98 7.24 12.25 -0.49
CA LEU A 98 7.05 11.25 0.56
C LEU A 98 6.73 9.88 -0.04
N ALA A 99 7.32 8.82 0.50
CA ALA A 99 7.00 7.43 0.19
C ALA A 99 6.78 6.60 1.46
N GLY A 100 5.79 5.71 1.43
CA GLY A 100 5.36 4.89 2.57
C GLY A 100 4.22 5.50 3.39
N GLY A 101 3.82 4.79 4.45
CA GLY A 101 2.73 5.21 5.35
C GLY A 101 1.35 4.63 5.03
N GLY A 102 1.15 4.14 3.80
CA GLY A 102 -0.09 3.48 3.38
C GLY A 102 -0.22 2.08 3.95
N ALA A 103 -1.32 1.80 4.64
CA ALA A 103 -1.66 0.49 5.18
C ALA A 103 -2.72 -0.22 4.32
N ARG A 104 -2.88 -1.54 4.52
CA ARG A 104 -3.86 -2.41 3.85
C ARG A 104 -5.28 -1.82 3.83
N GLY A 105 -5.72 -1.23 4.94
CA GLY A 105 -7.04 -0.60 5.05
C GLY A 105 -7.26 0.62 4.15
N GLN A 106 -6.21 1.15 3.53
CA GLN A 106 -6.24 2.31 2.64
C GLN A 106 -6.03 1.92 1.17
N ILE A 107 -5.97 0.62 0.85
CA ILE A 107 -5.70 0.16 -0.52
C ILE A 107 -6.81 0.54 -1.48
N PHE A 108 -8.07 0.44 -1.06
CA PHE A 108 -9.19 0.68 -1.97
C PHE A 108 -9.28 2.16 -2.35
N GLY A 109 -9.22 2.44 -3.65
CA GLY A 109 -9.53 3.74 -4.24
C GLY A 109 -10.98 3.84 -4.68
N THR A 110 -11.23 4.62 -5.72
CA THR A 110 -12.52 4.71 -6.42
C THR A 110 -12.31 4.40 -7.90
N ARG A 111 -13.29 4.71 -8.77
CA ARG A 111 -13.13 4.67 -10.24
C ARG A 111 -12.37 5.87 -10.79
N THR A 112 -12.11 6.86 -9.95
CA THR A 112 -11.42 8.09 -10.34
C THR A 112 -9.91 7.89 -10.26
N TYR A 113 -9.20 8.20 -11.34
CA TYR A 113 -7.75 8.18 -11.35
C TYR A 113 -7.20 9.26 -10.40
N GLY A 114 -6.22 8.88 -9.57
CA GLY A 114 -5.77 9.73 -8.46
C GLY A 114 -6.50 9.48 -7.14
N SER A 115 -7.36 8.47 -7.06
CA SER A 115 -7.96 8.03 -5.79
C SER A 115 -6.97 7.19 -4.96
N GLY A 116 -7.29 7.01 -3.67
CA GLY A 116 -6.47 6.23 -2.72
C GLY A 116 -5.36 7.02 -2.01
N TYR A 117 -5.40 8.36 -2.09
CA TYR A 117 -4.43 9.27 -1.45
C TYR A 117 -4.93 9.90 -0.14
N GLY A 118 -6.12 9.52 0.32
CA GLY A 118 -6.79 10.12 1.50
C GLY A 118 -7.47 11.46 1.21
N SER A 119 -8.09 12.04 2.22
CA SER A 119 -8.93 13.25 2.09
C SER A 119 -8.16 14.53 1.74
N ALA A 120 -6.83 14.53 1.87
CA ALA A 120 -6.00 15.67 1.49
C ALA A 120 -5.95 15.90 -0.03
N TYR A 121 -6.39 14.92 -0.83
CA TYR A 121 -6.38 15.02 -2.28
C TYR A 121 -7.74 14.66 -2.88
N THR A 122 -8.51 15.69 -3.18
CA THR A 122 -9.88 15.57 -3.72
C THR A 122 -9.95 15.62 -5.23
N ASN A 123 -8.96 16.24 -5.87
CA ASN A 123 -8.94 16.45 -7.31
C ASN A 123 -8.51 15.18 -8.03
N ARG A 124 -8.75 15.12 -9.34
CA ARG A 124 -8.34 14.01 -10.19
C ARG A 124 -6.83 14.02 -10.48
N GLY A 125 -6.33 12.88 -10.94
CA GLY A 125 -4.96 12.71 -11.40
C GLY A 125 -3.97 12.51 -10.27
N VAL A 126 -2.73 12.27 -10.67
CA VAL A 126 -1.66 11.81 -9.77
C VAL A 126 -0.45 12.75 -9.74
N SER A 127 -0.51 13.87 -10.45
CA SER A 127 0.64 14.75 -10.56
C SER A 127 1.04 15.34 -9.22
N GLY A 128 2.34 15.33 -8.92
CA GLY A 128 2.88 15.92 -7.69
C GLY A 128 2.61 15.11 -6.42
N ARG A 129 1.95 13.95 -6.51
CA ARG A 129 1.49 13.21 -5.34
C ARG A 129 2.59 12.37 -4.68
N PRO A 130 2.45 12.04 -3.39
CA PRO A 130 3.36 11.14 -2.69
C PRO A 130 3.21 9.69 -3.21
N PHE A 131 3.91 8.74 -2.60
CA PHE A 131 3.80 7.32 -2.89
C PHE A 131 3.46 6.56 -1.60
N PRO A 132 2.20 6.58 -1.12
CA PRO A 132 1.83 6.00 0.17
C PRO A 132 2.25 4.53 0.30
N PHE A 133 2.30 3.82 -0.82
CA PHE A 133 2.65 2.41 -0.88
C PHE A 133 3.99 2.13 -1.57
N TYR A 134 4.83 3.15 -1.80
CA TYR A 134 6.10 3.10 -2.56
C TYR A 134 6.00 2.83 -4.07
N PHE A 135 4.90 2.26 -4.55
CA PHE A 135 4.67 1.99 -5.98
C PHE A 135 4.17 3.23 -6.71
N TRP A 136 4.58 3.38 -7.97
CA TRP A 136 4.18 4.50 -8.81
C TRP A 136 2.79 4.25 -9.41
N PRO A 137 1.99 5.29 -9.65
CA PRO A 137 0.73 5.16 -10.38
C PRO A 137 0.93 4.56 -11.78
N ILE A 138 -0.07 3.82 -12.24
CA ILE A 138 -0.13 3.40 -13.64
C ILE A 138 -0.34 4.63 -14.50
N VAL A 139 0.30 4.67 -15.67
CA VAL A 139 0.10 5.74 -16.63
C VAL A 139 -0.84 5.27 -17.73
N TRP A 140 -1.82 6.10 -18.07
CA TRP A 140 -2.68 5.85 -19.23
C TRP A 140 -1.99 6.41 -20.46
N GLY A 141 -1.58 5.53 -21.37
CA GLY A 141 -1.01 5.91 -22.65
C GLY A 141 -2.13 6.26 -23.62
N GLY A 142 -2.19 7.50 -24.08
CA GLY A 142 -3.02 7.89 -25.21
C GLY A 142 -2.21 7.84 -26.50
N ALA A 143 -2.74 7.15 -27.52
CA ALA A 143 -2.36 7.40 -28.90
C ALA A 143 -2.62 8.88 -29.21
N THR A 144 -1.55 9.54 -29.63
CA THR A 144 -1.30 10.92 -30.10
C THR A 144 -2.40 11.82 -30.71
N PHE A 145 -3.72 11.59 -30.59
CA PHE A 145 -4.70 12.40 -31.35
C PHE A 145 -6.04 12.77 -30.71
N LEU A 146 -6.33 12.42 -29.46
CA LEU A 146 -7.51 12.93 -28.78
C LEU A 146 -7.06 13.49 -27.43
N VAL A 147 -7.57 14.68 -27.08
CA VAL A 147 -7.29 15.39 -25.84
C VAL A 147 -7.51 14.43 -24.67
N VAL A 148 -6.43 13.76 -24.24
CA VAL A 148 -6.40 13.11 -22.95
C VAL A 148 -6.42 14.26 -21.97
N ASP A 149 -7.44 14.28 -21.12
CA ASP A 149 -7.52 15.26 -20.05
C ASP A 149 -6.17 15.25 -19.31
N SER A 150 -5.61 16.43 -19.06
CA SER A 150 -4.22 16.61 -18.60
C SER A 150 -3.89 15.78 -17.36
N TYR A 151 -4.90 15.43 -16.56
CA TYR A 151 -4.76 14.63 -15.35
C TYR A 151 -4.55 13.13 -15.61
N LEU A 152 -4.95 12.61 -16.78
CA LEU A 152 -4.79 11.21 -17.21
C LEU A 152 -3.40 10.96 -17.82
N ASP A 153 -2.82 11.96 -18.49
CA ASP A 153 -1.48 11.88 -19.06
C ASP A 153 -0.41 12.21 -18.02
N ALA A 154 -0.06 11.21 -17.23
CA ALA A 154 1.00 11.32 -16.23
C ALA A 154 2.36 10.79 -16.73
N ARG A 155 2.53 10.57 -18.05
CA ARG A 155 3.76 9.99 -18.63
C ARG A 155 4.97 10.91 -18.48
N ALA A 156 4.76 12.23 -18.56
CA ALA A 156 5.84 13.21 -18.37
C ALA A 156 6.49 13.08 -16.97
N GLU A 157 5.72 12.62 -15.98
CA GLU A 157 6.16 12.50 -14.60
C GLU A 157 6.65 11.07 -14.27
N TYR A 158 5.89 10.05 -14.66
CA TYR A 158 6.16 8.66 -14.27
C TYR A 158 6.83 7.81 -15.35
N GLY A 159 7.07 8.39 -16.54
CA GLY A 159 7.57 7.70 -17.73
C GLY A 159 6.52 6.78 -18.36
N ASP A 160 6.88 6.15 -19.46
CA ASP A 160 6.00 5.25 -20.20
C ASP A 160 5.72 3.93 -19.49
N VAL A 161 4.78 3.15 -20.05
CA VAL A 161 4.39 1.82 -19.57
C VAL A 161 5.57 0.83 -19.55
N ASN A 162 6.50 0.98 -20.49
CA ASN A 162 7.69 0.13 -20.60
C ASN A 162 8.85 0.56 -19.69
N ASN A 163 8.64 1.56 -18.83
CA ASN A 163 9.69 2.07 -17.94
C ASN A 163 10.07 1.03 -16.88
N SER A 164 11.25 0.41 -17.03
CA SER A 164 11.78 -0.60 -16.11
C SER A 164 12.30 -0.03 -14.79
N THR A 165 12.45 1.29 -14.66
CA THR A 165 12.85 1.93 -13.39
C THR A 165 11.72 2.01 -12.37
N ARG A 166 10.50 1.67 -12.78
CA ARG A 166 9.33 1.58 -11.90
C ARG A 166 9.55 0.50 -10.83
N PRO A 167 9.20 0.78 -9.56
CA PRO A 167 8.98 -0.22 -8.53
C PRO A 167 8.13 -1.39 -9.06
N GLY A 168 8.68 -2.61 -9.08
CA GLY A 168 7.98 -3.79 -9.58
C GLY A 168 8.11 -4.03 -11.10
N GLY A 169 8.87 -3.21 -11.82
CA GLY A 169 9.10 -3.32 -13.25
C GLY A 169 8.06 -2.59 -14.12
N PRO A 170 8.11 -2.79 -15.45
CA PRO A 170 7.19 -2.14 -16.38
C PRO A 170 5.74 -2.55 -16.13
N VAL A 171 4.80 -1.72 -16.59
CA VAL A 171 3.37 -1.98 -16.45
C VAL A 171 3.00 -3.21 -17.28
N SER A 172 2.25 -4.10 -16.67
CA SER A 172 1.77 -5.36 -17.22
C SER A 172 0.27 -5.51 -16.98
N VAL A 173 -0.34 -6.43 -17.72
CA VAL A 173 -1.76 -6.74 -17.67
C VAL A 173 -1.96 -8.26 -17.57
N ALA A 174 -2.96 -8.65 -16.79
CA ALA A 174 -3.51 -9.99 -16.77
C ALA A 174 -5.02 -9.95 -17.07
N ILE A 175 -5.52 -10.96 -17.79
CA ILE A 175 -6.89 -11.02 -18.30
C ILE A 175 -7.63 -12.15 -17.58
N PHE A 176 -8.83 -11.86 -17.10
CA PHE A 176 -9.73 -12.79 -16.41
C PHE A 176 -11.11 -12.72 -17.06
N SER A 177 -11.45 -13.73 -17.85
CA SER A 177 -12.74 -13.83 -18.54
C SER A 177 -13.69 -14.73 -17.76
N SER A 178 -14.94 -14.34 -17.58
CA SER A 178 -15.95 -15.20 -16.96
C SER A 178 -16.30 -16.38 -17.89
N PRO A 179 -16.53 -17.59 -17.35
CA PRO A 179 -16.94 -18.75 -18.14
C PRO A 179 -18.44 -18.76 -18.44
N SER A 180 -19.25 -18.04 -17.65
CA SER A 180 -20.72 -18.05 -17.72
C SER A 180 -21.30 -16.79 -18.34
N VAL A 181 -20.56 -15.68 -18.28
CA VAL A 181 -20.98 -14.39 -18.82
C VAL A 181 -19.84 -13.89 -19.69
N ASN A 182 -20.12 -13.26 -20.83
CA ASN A 182 -19.09 -12.67 -21.70
C ASN A 182 -18.48 -11.39 -21.09
N SER A 183 -18.16 -11.39 -19.79
CA SER A 183 -17.44 -10.34 -19.09
C SER A 183 -15.95 -10.66 -19.06
N THR A 184 -15.12 -9.71 -19.51
CA THR A 184 -13.67 -9.81 -19.40
C THR A 184 -13.16 -8.69 -18.52
N PHE A 185 -12.47 -9.07 -17.45
CA PHE A 185 -11.81 -8.17 -16.53
C PHE A 185 -10.32 -8.16 -16.82
N ARG A 186 -9.68 -7.00 -16.65
CA ARG A 186 -8.22 -6.89 -16.75
C ARG A 186 -7.67 -6.23 -15.51
N VAL A 187 -6.58 -6.78 -15.00
CA VAL A 187 -5.83 -6.18 -13.89
C VAL A 187 -4.57 -5.57 -14.48
N VAL A 188 -4.33 -4.29 -14.22
CA VAL A 188 -3.17 -3.53 -14.71
C VAL A 188 -2.36 -3.01 -13.52
N ALA A 189 -1.07 -3.33 -13.47
CA ALA A 189 -0.14 -2.90 -12.43
C ALA A 189 1.31 -3.10 -12.91
N ASP A 190 2.31 -2.89 -12.06
CA ASP A 190 3.69 -3.34 -12.31
C ASP A 190 3.77 -4.87 -12.45
N ASN A 191 4.77 -5.35 -13.19
CA ASN A 191 4.92 -6.77 -13.55
C ASN A 191 5.01 -7.70 -12.33
N ASP A 192 5.78 -7.33 -11.30
CA ASP A 192 5.90 -8.12 -10.08
C ASP A 192 4.55 -8.23 -9.34
N THR A 193 3.81 -7.13 -9.27
CA THR A 193 2.46 -7.10 -8.68
C THR A 193 1.48 -7.96 -9.45
N ILE A 194 1.46 -7.89 -10.79
CA ILE A 194 0.59 -8.76 -11.60
C ILE A 194 0.98 -10.23 -11.42
N THR A 195 2.27 -10.55 -11.46
CA THR A 195 2.75 -11.93 -11.30
C THR A 195 2.33 -12.52 -9.95
N SER A 196 2.44 -11.74 -8.86
CA SER A 196 1.93 -12.17 -7.55
C SER A 196 0.41 -12.32 -7.53
N LEU A 197 -0.33 -11.31 -8.04
CA LEU A 197 -1.78 -11.31 -8.02
C LEU A 197 -2.38 -12.43 -8.87
N VAL A 198 -1.80 -12.77 -10.02
CA VAL A 198 -2.26 -13.90 -10.85
C VAL A 198 -2.24 -15.21 -10.06
N SER A 199 -1.19 -15.44 -9.25
CA SER A 199 -1.12 -16.62 -8.39
C SER A 199 -2.23 -16.61 -7.33
N ASP A 200 -2.49 -15.48 -6.68
CA ASP A 200 -3.51 -15.37 -5.62
C ASP A 200 -4.94 -15.42 -6.19
N LEU A 201 -5.17 -14.80 -7.34
CA LEU A 201 -6.44 -14.84 -8.05
C LEU A 201 -6.73 -16.23 -8.58
N SER A 202 -5.72 -16.95 -9.07
CA SER A 202 -5.90 -18.35 -9.49
C SER A 202 -6.21 -19.27 -8.30
N ALA A 203 -5.59 -19.02 -7.14
CA ALA A 203 -5.88 -19.80 -5.93
C ALA A 203 -7.29 -19.55 -5.39
N ASN A 204 -7.76 -18.30 -5.41
CA ASN A 204 -9.03 -17.91 -4.75
C ASN A 204 -10.23 -17.85 -5.71
N CYS A 205 -10.00 -17.52 -7.00
CA CYS A 205 -11.05 -17.19 -7.97
C CYS A 205 -11.12 -18.12 -9.19
N SER A 206 -10.30 -19.17 -9.29
CA SER A 206 -10.24 -20.05 -10.48
C SER A 206 -11.57 -20.70 -10.87
N SER A 207 -12.51 -20.87 -9.93
CA SER A 207 -13.87 -21.36 -10.25
C SER A 207 -14.78 -20.32 -10.89
N LYS A 208 -14.34 -19.05 -10.95
CA LYS A 208 -15.12 -17.90 -11.42
C LYS A 208 -14.63 -17.32 -12.75
N PHE A 209 -13.48 -17.75 -13.25
CA PHE A 209 -12.94 -17.32 -14.54
C PHE A 209 -12.51 -18.53 -15.40
N SER A 210 -12.47 -18.34 -16.71
CA SER A 210 -11.93 -19.33 -17.65
C SER A 210 -10.43 -19.49 -17.43
N THR A 211 -10.01 -20.71 -17.08
CA THR A 211 -8.59 -21.07 -16.95
C THR A 211 -7.95 -21.43 -18.29
N ASN A 212 -8.70 -21.32 -19.40
CA ASN A 212 -8.17 -21.49 -20.74
C ASN A 212 -8.47 -20.24 -21.59
N PRO A 213 -7.45 -19.43 -21.93
CA PRO A 213 -6.05 -19.56 -21.52
C PRO A 213 -5.84 -19.29 -20.03
N VAL A 214 -4.79 -19.87 -19.43
CA VAL A 214 -4.41 -19.58 -18.04
C VAL A 214 -4.01 -18.10 -17.96
N PRO A 215 -4.55 -17.31 -17.01
CA PRO A 215 -4.12 -15.93 -16.85
C PRO A 215 -2.63 -15.85 -16.55
N THR A 216 -1.93 -14.97 -17.24
CA THR A 216 -0.49 -14.72 -17.05
C THR A 216 -0.21 -13.22 -17.07
N SER A 217 0.90 -12.80 -16.45
CA SER A 217 1.39 -11.43 -16.61
C SER A 217 1.90 -11.25 -18.04
N THR A 218 1.37 -10.25 -18.74
CA THR A 218 1.86 -9.86 -20.06
C THR A 218 2.22 -8.38 -20.04
N PRO A 219 3.39 -7.98 -20.59
CA PRO A 219 3.73 -6.56 -20.70
C PRO A 219 2.63 -5.79 -21.43
N LEU A 220 2.31 -4.60 -20.93
CA LEU A 220 1.26 -3.80 -21.54
C LEU A 220 1.81 -3.16 -22.83
N ASP A 221 1.34 -3.65 -23.98
CA ASP A 221 1.75 -3.11 -25.27
C ASP A 221 1.08 -1.74 -25.51
N PRO A 222 1.87 -0.66 -25.67
CA PRO A 222 1.33 0.68 -25.96
C PRO A 222 0.65 0.77 -27.34
N ASN A 223 0.87 -0.19 -28.25
CA ASN A 223 0.29 -0.22 -29.58
C ASN A 223 -0.91 -1.18 -29.71
N ALA A 224 -1.12 -2.05 -28.72
CA ALA A 224 -2.29 -2.92 -28.67
C ALA A 224 -3.53 -2.15 -28.18
N THR A 225 -4.68 -2.83 -28.11
CA THR A 225 -5.87 -2.31 -27.44
C THR A 225 -5.62 -2.26 -25.92
N MET A 226 -4.90 -1.24 -25.49
CA MET A 226 -4.64 -0.94 -24.08
C MET A 226 -5.98 -0.75 -23.37
N PRO A 227 -6.15 -1.27 -22.13
CA PRO A 227 -7.31 -0.94 -21.31
C PRO A 227 -7.38 0.58 -21.19
N ARG A 228 -8.58 1.13 -21.36
CA ARG A 228 -8.78 2.58 -21.35
C ARG A 228 -9.14 3.07 -19.95
N PRO A 229 -8.83 4.32 -19.58
CA PRO A 229 -9.17 4.83 -18.26
C PRO A 229 -10.68 4.82 -17.99
N GLU A 230 -11.53 4.98 -19.01
CA GLU A 230 -12.99 4.89 -18.85
C GLU A 230 -13.51 3.48 -18.55
N GLN A 231 -12.69 2.45 -18.75
CA GLN A 231 -13.02 1.05 -18.43
C GLN A 231 -12.71 0.69 -16.98
N VAL A 232 -12.08 1.60 -16.22
CA VAL A 232 -11.68 1.32 -14.84
C VAL A 232 -12.90 1.28 -13.92
N ILE A 233 -13.05 0.16 -13.22
CA ILE A 233 -14.12 -0.06 -12.25
C ILE A 233 -13.64 0.08 -10.81
N GLN A 234 -12.34 -0.01 -10.57
CA GLN A 234 -11.72 0.17 -9.26
C GLN A 234 -10.21 0.42 -9.39
N TYR A 235 -9.72 1.49 -8.77
CA TYR A 235 -8.28 1.66 -8.50
C TYR A 235 -7.92 1.12 -7.12
N TYR A 236 -6.68 0.67 -6.98
CA TYR A 236 -6.12 0.23 -5.71
C TYR A 236 -4.72 0.82 -5.52
N ARG A 237 -4.28 0.84 -4.26
CA ARG A 237 -2.90 1.19 -3.86
C ARG A 237 -2.50 2.54 -4.47
N ALA A 238 -3.33 3.56 -4.27
CA ALA A 238 -3.12 4.91 -4.79
C ALA A 238 -2.94 4.97 -6.33
N SER A 239 -3.85 4.32 -7.07
CA SER A 239 -3.84 4.26 -8.55
C SER A 239 -2.61 3.56 -9.16
N SER A 240 -1.90 2.71 -8.41
CA SER A 240 -0.80 1.88 -8.95
C SER A 240 -1.25 0.48 -9.36
N ILE A 241 -2.51 0.13 -9.07
CA ILE A 241 -3.20 -1.06 -9.58
C ILE A 241 -4.57 -0.60 -10.06
N SER A 242 -5.03 -1.10 -11.20
CA SER A 242 -6.41 -0.93 -11.66
C SER A 242 -7.05 -2.25 -12.03
N LEU A 243 -8.35 -2.33 -11.77
CA LEU A 243 -9.23 -3.35 -12.31
C LEU A 243 -10.13 -2.68 -13.34
N THR A 244 -10.09 -3.18 -14.57
CA THR A 244 -10.90 -2.70 -15.69
C THR A 244 -11.88 -3.76 -16.15
N LEU A 245 -12.97 -3.32 -16.79
CA LEU A 245 -13.98 -4.16 -17.40
C LEU A 245 -14.07 -3.83 -18.90
N ASP A 246 -13.84 -4.82 -19.75
CA ASP A 246 -13.94 -4.64 -21.20
C ASP A 246 -15.38 -4.28 -21.58
N GLY A 247 -15.52 -3.26 -22.44
CA GLY A 247 -16.82 -2.73 -22.86
C GLY A 247 -17.49 -1.77 -21.88
N TYR A 248 -16.96 -1.59 -20.66
CA TYR A 248 -17.44 -0.53 -19.77
C TYR A 248 -16.98 0.84 -20.27
N ASN A 249 -17.87 1.83 -20.19
CA ASN A 249 -17.58 3.20 -20.56
C ASN A 249 -18.12 4.14 -19.49
N ASN A 250 -17.24 4.58 -18.60
CA ASN A 250 -17.55 5.59 -17.61
C ASN A 250 -17.40 7.00 -18.19
N SER A 251 -18.52 7.64 -18.52
CA SER A 251 -18.54 9.00 -19.06
C SER A 251 -17.97 10.04 -18.08
N ALA A 252 -18.00 9.76 -16.77
CA ALA A 252 -17.46 10.67 -15.76
C ALA A 252 -15.96 10.90 -15.92
N THR A 253 -15.24 9.97 -16.54
CA THR A 253 -13.78 10.02 -16.76
C THR A 253 -13.36 11.27 -17.53
N TYR A 254 -14.12 11.68 -18.54
CA TYR A 254 -13.81 12.87 -19.35
C TYR A 254 -14.70 14.07 -19.05
N ALA A 255 -15.62 13.91 -18.09
CA ALA A 255 -16.51 14.99 -17.65
C ALA A 255 -15.84 15.83 -16.56
N ALA A 256 -16.50 16.92 -16.15
CA ALA A 256 -16.05 17.76 -15.04
C ALA A 256 -15.88 16.96 -13.73
N GLU A 257 -15.02 17.44 -12.83
CA GLU A 257 -14.87 16.86 -11.50
C GLU A 257 -16.22 16.78 -10.76
N SER A 258 -16.38 15.79 -9.90
CA SER A 258 -17.63 15.47 -9.19
C SER A 258 -18.79 14.93 -10.05
N THR A 259 -18.61 14.76 -11.37
CA THR A 259 -19.58 14.01 -12.18
C THR A 259 -19.70 12.56 -11.65
N PRO A 260 -20.91 12.06 -11.35
CA PRO A 260 -21.10 10.69 -10.87
C PRO A 260 -20.69 9.65 -11.92
N ASP A 261 -20.07 8.55 -11.46
CA ASP A 261 -19.67 7.45 -12.34
C ASP A 261 -20.87 6.77 -13.00
N SER A 262 -20.73 6.39 -14.28
CA SER A 262 -21.75 5.61 -14.97
C SER A 262 -21.97 4.26 -14.26
N PRO A 263 -23.21 3.75 -14.14
CA PRO A 263 -23.46 2.45 -13.51
C PRO A 263 -22.78 1.33 -14.29
N LEU A 264 -22.41 0.24 -13.59
CA LEU A 264 -21.89 -0.95 -14.28
C LEU A 264 -22.99 -1.58 -15.16
N PRO A 265 -22.63 -2.19 -16.30
CA PRO A 265 -23.59 -2.93 -17.11
C PRO A 265 -24.26 -4.05 -16.31
N SER A 266 -25.54 -4.32 -16.58
CA SER A 266 -26.30 -5.35 -15.86
C SER A 266 -25.84 -6.79 -16.17
N ASN A 267 -25.14 -6.98 -17.28
CA ASN A 267 -24.59 -8.26 -17.75
C ASN A 267 -23.15 -8.51 -17.26
N VAL A 268 -22.76 -7.95 -16.11
CA VAL A 268 -21.45 -8.18 -15.51
C VAL A 268 -21.51 -9.40 -14.59
N ASP A 269 -20.51 -10.28 -14.68
CA ASP A 269 -20.33 -11.34 -13.70
C ASP A 269 -19.96 -10.75 -12.32
N ALA A 270 -20.97 -10.54 -11.48
CA ALA A 270 -20.82 -9.99 -10.15
C ALA A 270 -20.02 -10.91 -9.21
N ALA A 271 -20.08 -12.23 -9.42
CA ALA A 271 -19.36 -13.18 -8.57
C ALA A 271 -17.85 -13.16 -8.88
N LEU A 272 -17.48 -13.11 -10.15
CA LEU A 272 -16.09 -12.90 -10.56
C LEU A 272 -15.60 -11.54 -10.09
N LEU A 273 -16.36 -10.47 -10.34
CA LEU A 273 -16.01 -9.11 -9.89
C LEU A 273 -15.75 -9.05 -8.38
N ALA A 274 -16.63 -9.61 -7.56
CA ALA A 274 -16.47 -9.64 -6.11
C ALA A 274 -15.17 -10.36 -5.71
N CYS A 275 -14.92 -11.54 -6.30
CA CYS A 275 -13.73 -12.32 -6.00
C CYS A 275 -12.44 -11.59 -6.38
N LEU A 276 -12.40 -10.98 -7.57
CA LEU A 276 -11.25 -10.18 -8.02
C LEU A 276 -11.01 -9.00 -7.08
N ASN A 277 -12.06 -8.22 -6.76
CA ASN A 277 -11.96 -7.03 -5.93
C ASN A 277 -11.48 -7.35 -4.50
N GLU A 278 -12.07 -8.37 -3.87
CA GLU A 278 -11.69 -8.82 -2.53
C GLU A 278 -10.26 -9.35 -2.51
N THR A 279 -9.91 -10.23 -3.45
CA THR A 279 -8.58 -10.83 -3.50
C THR A 279 -7.51 -9.78 -3.79
N ILE A 280 -7.74 -8.83 -4.70
CA ILE A 280 -6.77 -7.74 -4.95
C ILE A 280 -6.61 -6.89 -3.69
N GLY A 281 -7.70 -6.53 -3.01
CA GLY A 281 -7.64 -5.76 -1.76
C GLY A 281 -6.81 -6.43 -0.68
N LEU A 282 -6.98 -7.74 -0.49
CA LEU A 282 -6.27 -8.52 0.52
C LEU A 282 -4.84 -8.87 0.11
N ALA A 283 -4.63 -9.29 -1.13
CA ALA A 283 -3.38 -9.89 -1.59
C ALA A 283 -2.41 -8.90 -2.24
N ALA A 284 -2.84 -7.70 -2.65
CA ALA A 284 -1.96 -6.73 -3.33
C ALA A 284 -0.65 -6.54 -2.57
N PRO A 285 0.52 -6.67 -3.21
CA PRO A 285 1.79 -6.57 -2.50
C PRO A 285 1.98 -5.21 -1.85
N LEU A 286 2.30 -5.21 -0.56
CA LEU A 286 2.64 -4.02 0.22
C LEU A 286 4.01 -4.17 0.85
N ILE A 287 4.71 -3.05 1.01
CA ILE A 287 5.91 -3.02 1.83
C ILE A 287 5.48 -2.84 3.29
N ASP A 288 5.75 -3.86 4.10
CA ASP A 288 5.55 -3.75 5.55
C ASP A 288 6.62 -2.82 6.14
N SER A 289 6.24 -2.02 7.14
CA SER A 289 7.25 -1.62 8.11
C SER A 289 7.74 -2.90 8.76
N GLY A 290 9.03 -3.19 8.63
CA GLY A 290 9.66 -4.10 9.58
C GLY A 290 9.25 -3.61 10.96
N MET A 291 8.41 -4.39 11.65
CA MET A 291 8.15 -4.14 13.05
C MET A 291 9.53 -4.19 13.67
N ALA A 292 10.09 -3.04 14.01
CA ALA A 292 10.99 -2.97 15.14
C ALA A 292 10.12 -3.38 16.31
N LEU A 293 9.96 -4.70 16.50
CA LEU A 293 9.68 -5.25 17.80
C LEU A 293 10.79 -4.64 18.65
N TRP A 294 10.45 -3.58 19.38
CA TRP A 294 11.17 -3.24 20.60
C TRP A 294 10.93 -4.42 21.52
N THR A 295 11.62 -5.54 21.28
CA THR A 295 11.84 -6.53 22.30
C THR A 295 12.58 -5.76 23.39
N PRO A 296 12.00 -5.57 24.58
CA PRO A 296 12.80 -5.08 25.70
C PRO A 296 13.95 -6.07 25.82
N SER A 297 15.17 -5.58 25.69
CA SER A 297 16.37 -6.39 25.79
C SER A 297 16.52 -6.89 27.22
N TYR A 298 15.83 -7.98 27.55
CA TYR A 298 15.97 -8.72 28.82
C TYR A 298 17.34 -9.42 28.93
N ILE A 299 18.20 -9.32 27.91
CA ILE A 299 19.56 -9.88 27.88
C ILE A 299 20.48 -9.22 28.95
N ASN A 300 20.11 -8.05 29.48
CA ASN A 300 20.88 -7.40 30.56
C ASN A 300 20.58 -7.93 31.97
N LEU A 301 19.56 -8.78 32.17
CA LEU A 301 19.26 -9.34 33.50
C LEU A 301 20.13 -10.55 33.84
N PHE A 302 20.51 -11.37 32.86
CA PHE A 302 21.39 -12.51 33.11
C PHE A 302 22.82 -12.08 33.50
N GLY A 303 23.33 -10.99 32.91
CA GLY A 303 24.63 -10.43 33.29
C GLY A 303 24.67 -9.89 34.72
N LEU A 304 23.60 -9.24 35.18
CA LEU A 304 23.51 -8.74 36.55
C LEU A 304 23.33 -9.86 37.59
N VAL A 305 22.56 -10.90 37.27
CA VAL A 305 22.42 -12.07 38.15
C VAL A 305 23.74 -12.84 38.27
N TRP A 306 24.50 -12.97 37.17
CA TRP A 306 25.81 -13.62 37.22
C TRP A 306 26.84 -12.80 38.00
N MET A 307 26.87 -11.47 37.82
CA MET A 307 27.75 -10.58 38.60
C MET A 307 27.41 -10.64 40.10
N LEU A 308 26.13 -10.59 40.47
CA LEU A 308 25.70 -10.73 41.87
C LEU A 308 26.06 -12.10 42.46
N TRP A 309 25.92 -13.17 41.69
CA TRP A 309 26.33 -14.50 42.11
C TRP A 309 27.85 -14.64 42.30
N ALA A 310 28.64 -14.01 41.42
CA ALA A 310 30.10 -14.00 41.53
C ALA A 310 30.56 -13.19 42.76
N PHE A 311 29.95 -12.03 43.02
CA PHE A 311 30.26 -11.21 44.20
C PHE A 311 29.90 -11.91 45.52
N LEU A 312 28.82 -12.68 45.57
CA LEU A 312 28.42 -13.45 46.76
C LEU A 312 29.31 -14.68 47.03
N LYS A 313 30.12 -15.12 46.07
CA LYS A 313 31.07 -16.22 46.22
C LYS A 313 32.48 -15.77 46.64
N LEU A 314 32.74 -14.46 46.67
CA LEU A 314 34.04 -13.84 46.96
C LEU A 314 34.10 -13.10 48.31
N SER A 315 33.02 -13.13 49.10
CA SER A 315 32.99 -12.80 50.54
C SER A 315 32.75 -14.05 51.36
#